data_AF-A0A412Q8K4-F1
#
_entry.id   AF-A0A412Q8K4-F1
#
_cell.length_a   1.000
_cell.length_b   1.000
_cell.length_c   1.000
_cell.angle_alpha   90.00
_cell.angle_beta   90.00
_cell.angle_gamma   90.00
#
_symmetry.space_group_name_H-M   'P 1'
#
loop_
_entity.id
_entity.type
_entity.pdbx_description
1 polymer ?
#
loop_
_entity_poly.entity_id
_entity_poly.type
_entity_poly.pdbx_seq_one_letter_code
_entity_poly.pdbx_strand_id
1 'polypeptide(L)'
;MVYSKSYKNKLPYCRWYDNLCETRKHIEERCDEIERKYIEKQQANDADREKEYMKSEELGMIFDQHGDISLDIIRDRNQELISLISEMKSCVEKILREILREYQFEEPKGSFISSSIEILEQKKEINMSFLNQEKLSINLLNKERNDYEHELDSLLYDKTVEHILKCVDDCCLFMENLIQKIYESDYKS
;
A
#
# COMPACT_ATOMS: atom_id res chain seq x y z
N MET A 1 30.99 -10.82 -2.87
CA MET A 1 31.30 -9.47 -2.35
C MET A 1 30.20 -9.08 -1.35
N VAL A 2 30.57 -8.91 -0.09
CA VAL A 2 29.67 -8.70 1.06
C VAL A 2 29.50 -7.19 1.29
N TYR A 3 28.77 -6.51 0.39
CA TYR A 3 28.44 -5.08 0.56
C TYR A 3 26.98 -4.84 1.00
N SER A 4 26.16 -5.88 1.11
CA SER A 4 24.68 -5.75 1.11
C SER A 4 24.00 -5.28 2.41
N LYS A 5 24.72 -4.97 3.49
CA LYS A 5 24.08 -4.51 4.76
C LYS A 5 24.76 -3.31 5.44
N SER A 6 25.77 -2.71 4.84
CA SER A 6 26.51 -1.59 5.46
C SER A 6 25.68 -0.30 5.56
N TYR A 7 24.78 -0.04 4.61
CA TYR A 7 24.01 1.20 4.58
C TYR A 7 22.93 1.25 5.68
N LYS A 8 22.41 0.08 6.09
CA LYS A 8 21.40 -0.05 7.15
C LYS A 8 21.88 0.42 8.53
N ASN A 9 23.17 0.69 8.68
CA ASN A 9 23.76 1.20 9.93
C ASN A 9 24.32 2.63 9.79
N LYS A 10 24.15 3.27 8.63
CA LYS A 10 24.73 4.59 8.34
C LYS A 10 23.66 5.61 8.06
N LEU A 11 23.73 6.75 8.73
CA LEU A 11 22.90 7.90 8.37
C LEU A 11 23.33 8.45 6.99
N PRO A 12 22.37 9.01 6.23
CA PRO A 12 20.92 9.04 6.50
C PRO A 12 20.18 7.74 6.12
N TYR A 13 20.85 6.82 5.42
CA TYR A 13 20.28 5.62 4.83
C TYR A 13 19.53 4.69 5.79
N CYS A 14 20.05 4.48 7.00
CA CYS A 14 19.39 3.65 8.02
C CYS A 14 18.00 4.19 8.37
N ARG A 15 17.86 5.52 8.53
CA ARG A 15 16.58 6.15 8.86
C ARG A 15 15.53 5.95 7.76
N TRP A 16 15.92 6.07 6.49
CA TRP A 16 15.01 5.85 5.37
C TRP A 16 14.54 4.39 5.32
N TYR A 17 15.45 3.46 5.58
CA TYR A 17 15.15 2.03 5.65
C TYR A 17 14.26 1.67 6.84
N ASP A 18 14.53 2.24 8.03
CA ASP A 18 13.75 2.00 9.23
C ASP A 18 12.30 2.49 9.06
N ASN A 19 12.11 3.72 8.54
CA ASN A 19 10.78 4.26 8.24
C ASN A 19 9.97 3.33 7.32
N LEU A 20 10.62 2.78 6.29
CA LEU A 20 10.00 1.85 5.34
C LEU A 20 9.58 0.55 6.03
N CYS A 21 10.46 -0.03 6.85
CA CYS A 21 10.19 -1.27 7.58
C CYS A 21 9.10 -1.10 8.64
N GLU A 22 9.12 0.01 9.37
CA GLU A 22 8.08 0.34 10.36
C GLU A 22 6.72 0.51 9.69
N THR A 23 6.67 1.20 8.55
CA THR A 23 5.41 1.37 7.79
C THR A 23 4.89 0.04 7.26
N ARG A 24 5.77 -0.82 6.71
CA ARG A 24 5.39 -2.17 6.27
C ARG A 24 4.80 -3.00 7.41
N LYS A 25 5.47 -3.03 8.56
CA LYS A 25 5.02 -3.76 9.75
C LYS A 25 3.67 -3.24 10.23
N HIS A 26 3.49 -1.92 10.26
CA HIS A 26 2.22 -1.31 10.59
C HIS A 26 1.09 -1.76 9.65
N ILE A 27 1.33 -1.73 8.34
CA ILE A 27 0.33 -2.14 7.35
C ILE A 27 -0.01 -3.63 7.47
N GLU A 28 0.97 -4.49 7.72
CA GLU A 28 0.74 -5.92 7.98
C GLU A 28 -0.19 -6.14 9.18
N GLU A 29 0.10 -5.50 10.32
CA GLU A 29 -0.75 -5.56 11.52
C GLU A 29 -2.17 -5.03 11.25
N ARG A 30 -2.29 -3.94 10.47
CA ARG A 30 -3.59 -3.35 10.11
C ARG A 30 -4.39 -4.23 9.16
N CYS A 31 -3.75 -4.92 8.24
CA CYS A 31 -4.40 -5.89 7.36
C CYS A 31 -5.07 -7.01 8.17
N ASP A 32 -4.35 -7.59 9.14
CA ASP A 32 -4.89 -8.64 10.01
C ASP A 32 -6.08 -8.14 10.85
N GLU A 33 -6.01 -6.91 11.36
CA GLU A 33 -7.10 -6.27 12.09
C GLU A 33 -8.34 -6.07 11.22
N ILE A 34 -8.17 -5.58 10.00
CA ILE A 34 -9.27 -5.36 9.04
C ILE A 34 -9.90 -6.69 8.67
N GLU A 35 -9.11 -7.70 8.32
CA GLU A 35 -9.65 -9.01 7.93
C GLU A 35 -10.49 -9.61 9.05
N ARG A 36 -9.98 -9.62 10.29
CA ARG A 36 -10.73 -10.12 11.45
C ARG A 36 -12.02 -9.34 11.68
N LYS A 37 -11.94 -8.00 11.70
CA LYS A 37 -13.09 -7.11 11.93
C LYS A 37 -14.21 -7.37 10.93
N TYR A 38 -13.90 -7.57 9.65
CA TYR A 38 -14.90 -7.73 8.61
C TYR A 38 -15.39 -9.16 8.44
N ILE A 39 -14.59 -10.18 8.78
CA ILE A 39 -15.08 -11.56 8.96
C ILE A 39 -16.13 -11.62 10.07
N GLU A 40 -15.85 -11.01 11.24
CA GLU A 40 -16.78 -10.99 12.38
C GLU A 40 -18.09 -10.27 12.01
N LYS A 41 -18.00 -9.12 11.31
CA LYS A 41 -19.18 -8.41 10.82
C LYS A 41 -20.01 -9.24 9.84
N GLN A 42 -19.38 -9.93 8.89
CA GLN A 42 -20.08 -10.77 7.93
C GLN A 42 -20.77 -11.94 8.64
N GLN A 43 -20.09 -12.62 9.56
CA GLN A 43 -20.67 -13.72 10.34
C GLN A 43 -21.86 -13.27 11.18
N ALA A 44 -21.79 -12.08 11.79
CA ALA A 44 -22.91 -11.52 12.53
C ALA A 44 -24.12 -11.22 11.62
N ASN A 45 -23.87 -10.61 10.45
CA ASN A 45 -24.91 -10.34 9.45
C ASN A 45 -25.55 -11.64 8.96
N ASP A 46 -24.75 -12.64 8.61
CA ASP A 46 -25.25 -13.94 8.13
C ASP A 46 -26.08 -14.65 9.21
N ALA A 47 -25.66 -14.60 10.47
CA ALA A 47 -26.39 -15.20 11.59
C ALA A 47 -27.72 -14.49 11.87
N ASP A 48 -27.79 -13.17 11.74
CA ASP A 48 -29.03 -12.42 11.91
C ASP A 48 -29.99 -12.67 10.75
N ARG A 49 -29.47 -12.77 9.52
CA ARG A 49 -30.24 -13.15 8.34
C ARG A 49 -30.83 -14.55 8.45
N GLU A 50 -30.06 -15.52 8.94
CA GLU A 50 -30.55 -16.89 9.15
C GLU A 50 -31.73 -16.90 10.14
N LYS A 51 -31.66 -16.13 11.24
CA LYS A 51 -32.78 -16.00 12.19
C LYS A 51 -34.01 -15.38 11.56
N GLU A 52 -33.86 -14.32 10.78
CA GLU A 52 -34.97 -13.65 10.09
C GLU A 52 -35.60 -14.54 9.02
N TYR A 53 -34.78 -15.33 8.31
CA TYR A 53 -35.23 -16.32 7.34
C TYR A 53 -36.08 -17.39 8.02
N MET A 54 -35.57 -18.03 9.08
CA MET A 54 -36.30 -19.04 9.84
C MET A 54 -37.63 -18.50 10.38
N LYS A 55 -37.63 -17.27 10.92
CA LYS A 55 -38.86 -16.62 11.40
C LYS A 55 -39.87 -16.34 10.29
N SER A 56 -39.41 -15.95 9.10
CA SER A 56 -40.28 -15.70 7.95
C SER A 56 -40.89 -17.00 7.42
N GLU A 57 -40.11 -18.07 7.37
CA GLU A 57 -40.56 -19.41 7.00
C GLU A 57 -41.63 -19.94 7.97
N GLU A 58 -41.41 -19.82 9.29
CA GLU A 58 -42.38 -20.18 10.34
C GLU A 58 -43.72 -19.43 10.20
N LEU A 59 -43.67 -18.17 9.75
CA LEU A 59 -44.85 -17.32 9.58
C LEU A 59 -45.49 -17.44 8.17
N GLY A 60 -44.92 -18.23 7.26
CA GLY A 60 -45.36 -18.35 5.87
C GLY A 60 -45.24 -17.03 5.09
N MET A 61 -44.32 -16.16 5.49
CA MET A 61 -44.08 -14.85 4.89
C MET A 61 -42.94 -14.92 3.86
N ILE A 62 -43.00 -14.05 2.84
CA ILE A 62 -41.89 -13.89 1.91
C ILE A 62 -40.75 -13.17 2.64
N PHE A 63 -39.55 -13.75 2.59
CA PHE A 63 -38.34 -13.15 3.13
C PHE A 63 -37.93 -11.91 2.32
N ASP A 64 -37.79 -10.77 2.98
CA ASP A 64 -37.37 -9.50 2.38
C ASP A 64 -35.85 -9.32 2.56
N GLN A 65 -35.16 -8.94 1.48
CA GLN A 65 -33.71 -8.71 1.48
C GLN A 65 -33.33 -7.25 1.74
N HIS A 66 -34.29 -6.34 1.94
CA HIS A 66 -34.02 -4.90 2.11
C HIS A 66 -33.11 -4.52 3.29
N GLY A 67 -32.76 -5.46 4.19
CA GLY A 67 -31.81 -5.27 5.29
C GLY A 67 -30.40 -5.86 5.07
N ASP A 68 -30.11 -6.48 3.92
CA ASP A 68 -28.80 -7.12 3.68
C ASP A 68 -27.69 -6.08 3.45
N ILE A 69 -26.83 -5.93 4.46
CA ILE A 69 -25.68 -5.02 4.43
C ILE A 69 -24.39 -5.66 3.91
N SER A 70 -24.43 -6.87 3.32
CA SER A 70 -23.22 -7.58 2.85
C SER A 70 -22.38 -6.74 1.88
N LEU A 71 -23.03 -5.98 0.99
CA LEU A 71 -22.31 -5.08 0.07
C LEU A 71 -21.66 -3.89 0.79
N ASP A 72 -22.30 -3.34 1.83
CA ASP A 72 -21.71 -2.28 2.64
C ASP A 72 -20.50 -2.80 3.42
N ILE A 73 -20.58 -4.02 3.96
CA ILE A 73 -19.46 -4.70 4.65
C ILE A 73 -18.26 -4.83 3.70
N ILE A 74 -18.47 -5.31 2.47
CA ILE A 74 -17.41 -5.44 1.46
C ILE A 74 -16.84 -4.08 1.08
N ARG A 75 -17.69 -3.10 0.79
CA ARG A 75 -17.26 -1.74 0.41
C ARG A 75 -16.40 -1.11 1.49
N ASP A 76 -16.87 -1.14 2.73
CA ASP A 76 -16.17 -0.53 3.85
C ASP A 76 -14.83 -1.23 4.14
N ARG A 77 -14.79 -2.57 4.03
CA ARG A 77 -13.54 -3.34 4.15
C ARG A 77 -12.54 -2.93 3.08
N ASN A 78 -12.98 -2.88 1.83
CA ASN A 78 -12.12 -2.53 0.70
C ASN A 78 -11.61 -1.09 0.84
N GLN A 79 -12.44 -0.16 1.30
CA GLN A 79 -12.03 1.21 1.58
C GLN A 79 -10.90 1.28 2.64
N GLU A 80 -11.02 0.52 3.73
CA GLU A 80 -9.96 0.46 4.76
C GLU A 80 -8.68 -0.18 4.19
N LEU A 81 -8.77 -1.28 3.42
CA LEU A 81 -7.62 -1.90 2.76
C LEU A 81 -6.90 -0.93 1.80
N ILE A 82 -7.66 -0.17 1.00
CA ILE A 82 -7.11 0.82 0.06
C ILE A 82 -6.43 1.99 0.80
N SER A 83 -6.92 2.35 2.00
CA SER A 83 -6.27 3.40 2.79
C SER A 83 -4.82 3.05 3.17
N LEU A 84 -4.52 1.76 3.36
CA LEU A 84 -3.16 1.27 3.65
C LEU A 84 -2.19 1.48 2.47
N ILE A 85 -2.68 1.38 1.23
CA ILE A 85 -1.92 1.74 0.02
C ILE A 85 -1.53 3.24 0.07
N SER A 86 -2.43 4.09 0.54
CA SER A 86 -2.18 5.53 0.65
C SER A 86 -1.16 5.87 1.73
N GLU A 87 -1.14 5.13 2.83
CA GLU A 87 -0.11 5.23 3.87
C GLU A 87 1.27 4.86 3.31
N MET A 88 1.37 3.74 2.60
CA MET A 88 2.63 3.31 1.97
C MET A 88 3.12 4.35 0.95
N LYS A 89 2.23 4.84 0.09
CA LYS A 89 2.54 5.92 -0.87
C LYS A 89 3.10 7.15 -0.16
N SER A 90 2.45 7.59 0.92
CA SER A 90 2.87 8.77 1.68
C SER A 90 4.24 8.58 2.32
N CYS A 91 4.54 7.37 2.82
CA CYS A 91 5.86 7.02 3.33
C CYS A 91 6.93 7.11 2.23
N VAL A 92 6.68 6.52 1.06
CA VAL A 92 7.60 6.58 -0.09
C VAL A 92 7.85 8.02 -0.53
N GLU A 93 6.82 8.84 -0.66
CA GLU A 93 6.97 10.27 -1.01
C GLU A 93 7.81 11.03 0.01
N LYS A 94 7.58 10.78 1.30
CA LYS A 94 8.35 11.40 2.38
C LYS A 94 9.82 11.02 2.28
N ILE A 95 10.13 9.73 2.11
CA ILE A 95 11.51 9.24 1.98
C ILE A 95 12.18 9.88 0.76
N LEU A 96 11.51 9.89 -0.40
CA LEU A 96 12.06 10.49 -1.62
C LEU A 96 12.35 11.99 -1.44
N ARG A 97 11.46 12.74 -0.78
CA ARG A 97 11.71 14.15 -0.45
C ARG A 97 12.90 14.32 0.50
N GLU A 98 13.02 13.48 1.51
CA GLU A 98 14.17 13.49 2.42
C GLU A 98 15.47 13.23 1.65
N ILE A 99 15.50 12.27 0.72
CA ILE A 99 16.65 12.00 -0.14
C ILE A 99 17.00 13.22 -1.01
N LEU A 100 16.02 13.81 -1.70
CA LEU A 100 16.26 14.99 -2.54
C LEU A 100 16.85 16.15 -1.73
N ARG A 101 16.34 16.37 -0.50
CA ARG A 101 16.86 17.40 0.42
C ARG A 101 18.28 17.14 0.88
N GLU A 102 18.60 15.89 1.21
CA GLU A 102 19.95 15.50 1.62
C GLU A 102 20.99 15.89 0.56
N TYR A 103 20.66 15.65 -0.72
CA TYR A 103 21.54 15.97 -1.85
C TYR A 103 21.32 17.37 -2.44
N GLN A 104 20.46 18.20 -1.83
CA GLN A 104 20.14 19.56 -2.28
C GLN A 104 19.63 19.62 -3.74
N PHE A 105 18.86 18.61 -4.14
CA PHE A 105 18.21 18.58 -5.45
C PHE A 105 16.88 19.35 -5.42
N GLU A 106 16.48 19.90 -6.57
CA GLU A 106 15.20 20.61 -6.71
C GLU A 106 14.03 19.64 -6.52
N GLU A 107 13.12 19.93 -5.59
CA GLU A 107 11.91 19.12 -5.40
C GLU A 107 10.94 19.34 -6.58
N PRO A 108 10.36 18.26 -7.15
CA PRO A 108 9.38 18.41 -8.21
C PRO A 108 8.11 19.13 -7.71
N LYS A 109 7.50 19.94 -8.58
CA LYS A 109 6.21 20.60 -8.28
C LYS A 109 5.09 19.56 -8.28
N GLY A 110 4.74 19.04 -7.09
CA GLY A 110 3.63 18.09 -6.90
C GLY A 110 4.01 16.89 -6.02
N SER A 111 3.16 15.85 -6.02
CA SER A 111 3.39 14.56 -5.33
C SER A 111 3.54 13.45 -6.40
N PHE A 112 4.64 13.53 -7.15
CA PHE A 112 4.95 12.56 -8.18
C PHE A 112 6.18 11.77 -7.77
N ILE A 113 5.94 10.57 -7.25
CA ILE A 113 6.99 9.59 -6.94
C ILE A 113 7.89 9.38 -8.17
N SER A 114 7.29 9.25 -9.36
CA SER A 114 7.99 9.12 -10.64
C SER A 114 8.98 10.25 -10.89
N SER A 115 8.57 11.50 -10.74
CA SER A 115 9.45 12.67 -10.94
C SER A 115 10.61 12.70 -9.96
N SER A 116 10.38 12.31 -8.70
CA SER A 116 11.45 12.24 -7.70
C SER A 116 12.47 11.16 -8.05
N ILE A 117 12.01 10.00 -8.54
CA ILE A 117 12.87 8.91 -9.00
C ILE A 117 13.69 9.34 -10.21
N GLU A 118 13.08 9.99 -11.21
CA GLU A 118 13.78 10.48 -12.41
C GLU A 118 14.92 11.45 -12.07
N ILE A 119 14.69 12.37 -11.13
CA ILE A 119 15.74 13.29 -10.66
C ILE A 119 16.89 12.51 -10.03
N LEU A 120 16.60 11.51 -9.19
CA LEU A 120 17.63 10.69 -8.54
C LEU A 120 18.41 9.85 -9.55
N GLU A 121 17.73 9.21 -10.51
CA GLU A 121 18.36 8.44 -11.60
C GLU A 121 19.36 9.30 -12.38
N GLN A 122 18.96 10.52 -12.75
CA GLN A 122 19.79 11.44 -13.53
C GLN A 122 20.94 12.03 -12.72
N LYS A 123 20.68 12.53 -11.50
CA LYS A 123 21.67 13.28 -10.71
C LYS A 123 22.68 12.39 -10.01
N LYS A 124 22.30 11.15 -9.67
CA LYS A 124 23.19 10.17 -9.03
C LYS A 124 23.79 9.17 -10.03
N GLU A 125 23.47 9.31 -11.32
CA GLU A 125 23.89 8.41 -12.39
C GLU A 125 23.58 6.93 -12.09
N ILE A 126 22.44 6.68 -11.44
CA ILE A 126 22.02 5.34 -11.04
C ILE A 126 21.20 4.73 -12.18
N ASN A 127 21.67 3.60 -12.71
CA ASN A 127 20.86 2.79 -13.61
C ASN A 127 19.84 1.97 -12.81
N MET A 128 18.56 2.35 -12.88
CA MET A 128 17.43 1.66 -12.25
C MET A 128 16.57 0.87 -13.26
N SER A 129 17.03 0.68 -14.50
CA SER A 129 16.26 -0.04 -15.55
C SER A 129 15.92 -1.49 -15.19
N PHE A 130 16.68 -2.10 -14.28
CA PHE A 130 16.42 -3.44 -13.76
C PHE A 130 15.22 -3.48 -12.79
N LEU A 131 14.74 -2.33 -12.31
CA LEU A 131 13.61 -2.19 -11.40
C LEU A 131 12.33 -1.74 -12.12
N ASN A 132 12.27 -1.88 -13.45
CA ASN A 132 11.13 -1.42 -14.23
C ASN A 132 9.82 -2.13 -13.85
N GLN A 133 9.87 -3.39 -13.36
CA GLN A 133 8.68 -4.09 -12.86
C GLN A 133 8.20 -3.50 -11.53
N GLU A 134 9.11 -3.23 -10.60
CA GLU A 134 8.77 -2.65 -9.30
C GLU A 134 8.39 -1.16 -9.42
N LYS A 135 8.94 -0.45 -10.42
CA LYS A 135 8.51 0.91 -10.82
C LYS A 135 7.08 0.91 -11.37
N LEU A 136 6.66 -0.16 -12.06
CA LEU A 136 5.26 -0.36 -12.46
C LEU A 136 4.35 -0.58 -11.24
N SER A 137 4.79 -1.31 -10.21
CA SER A 137 4.01 -1.50 -8.96
C SER A 137 3.80 -0.17 -8.21
N ILE A 138 4.80 0.71 -8.16
CA ILE A 138 4.65 2.08 -7.62
C ILE A 138 3.67 2.92 -8.45
N ASN A 139 3.70 2.79 -9.78
CA ASN A 139 2.74 3.47 -10.65
C ASN A 139 1.33 2.89 -10.50
N LEU A 140 1.19 1.60 -10.19
CA LEU A 140 -0.07 0.97 -9.82
C LEU A 140 -0.62 1.55 -8.50
N LEU A 141 0.21 1.86 -7.50
CA LEU A 141 -0.28 2.57 -6.29
C LEU A 141 -0.93 3.93 -6.65
N ASN A 142 -0.41 4.63 -7.65
CA ASN A 142 -0.98 5.91 -8.11
C ASN A 142 -2.27 5.71 -8.92
N LYS A 143 -2.32 4.68 -9.76
CA LYS A 143 -3.47 4.39 -10.61
C LYS A 143 -4.63 3.81 -9.81
N GLU A 144 -4.38 2.78 -9.01
CA GLU A 144 -5.41 2.12 -8.21
C GLU A 144 -6.13 3.12 -7.30
N ARG A 145 -5.40 4.00 -6.61
CA ARG A 145 -6.02 5.06 -5.80
C ARG A 145 -6.94 5.98 -6.63
N ASN A 146 -6.47 6.46 -7.78
CA ASN A 146 -7.27 7.34 -8.62
C ASN A 146 -8.53 6.65 -9.16
N ASP A 147 -8.42 5.37 -9.52
CA ASP A 147 -9.55 4.57 -9.97
C ASP A 147 -10.56 4.37 -8.82
N TYR A 148 -10.10 4.14 -7.57
CA TYR A 148 -10.97 3.99 -6.40
C TYR A 148 -11.64 5.28 -5.92
N GLU A 149 -10.96 6.44 -6.02
CA GLU A 149 -11.54 7.74 -5.66
C GLU A 149 -12.66 8.18 -6.62
N HIS A 150 -12.68 7.62 -7.84
CA HIS A 150 -13.57 8.06 -8.91
C HIS A 150 -14.59 7.01 -9.38
N GLU A 151 -14.40 5.72 -9.07
CA GLU A 151 -15.32 4.64 -9.46
C GLU A 151 -15.83 3.87 -8.22
N LEU A 152 -17.03 4.21 -7.74
CA LEU A 152 -17.66 3.56 -6.59
C LEU A 152 -17.83 2.03 -6.78
N ASP A 153 -18.08 1.59 -8.02
CA ASP A 153 -18.21 0.18 -8.37
C ASP A 153 -16.89 -0.58 -8.24
N SER A 154 -15.75 0.11 -8.30
CA SER A 154 -14.44 -0.51 -8.12
C SER A 154 -14.21 -0.98 -6.67
N LEU A 155 -14.90 -0.35 -5.69
CA LEU A 155 -14.89 -0.72 -4.28
C LEU A 155 -15.71 -1.97 -3.98
N LEU A 156 -16.57 -2.42 -4.91
CA LEU A 156 -17.33 -3.66 -4.77
C LEU A 156 -16.53 -4.89 -5.25
N TYR A 157 -15.45 -4.70 -6.02
CA TYR A 157 -14.55 -5.81 -6.34
C TYR A 157 -13.75 -6.22 -5.10
N ASP A 158 -13.84 -7.50 -4.77
CA ASP A 158 -13.18 -8.09 -3.60
C ASP A 158 -11.66 -7.78 -3.62
N LYS A 159 -11.20 -7.00 -2.64
CA LYS A 159 -9.77 -6.76 -2.40
C LYS A 159 -9.31 -7.70 -1.30
N THR A 160 -8.28 -8.47 -1.60
CA THR A 160 -7.68 -9.38 -0.63
C THR A 160 -6.56 -8.67 0.11
N VAL A 161 -6.35 -9.05 1.36
CA VAL A 161 -5.15 -8.67 2.12
C VAL A 161 -3.89 -9.03 1.35
N GLU A 162 -3.87 -10.19 0.68
CA GLU A 162 -2.74 -10.63 -0.16
C GLU A 162 -2.39 -9.62 -1.26
N HIS A 163 -3.39 -9.03 -1.93
CA HIS A 163 -3.15 -8.00 -2.94
C HIS A 163 -2.49 -6.76 -2.33
N ILE A 164 -3.02 -6.28 -1.19
CA ILE A 164 -2.46 -5.11 -0.49
C ILE A 164 -1.02 -5.37 -0.06
N LEU A 165 -0.76 -6.51 0.59
CA LEU A 165 0.57 -6.87 1.06
C LEU A 165 1.57 -7.02 -0.10
N LYS A 166 1.14 -7.61 -1.22
CA LYS A 166 1.97 -7.69 -2.42
C LYS A 166 2.35 -6.31 -2.96
N CYS A 167 1.38 -5.38 -3.04
CA CYS A 167 1.66 -4.01 -3.45
C CYS A 167 2.66 -3.31 -2.52
N VAL A 168 2.52 -3.50 -1.21
CA VAL A 168 3.42 -2.93 -0.20
C VAL A 168 4.82 -3.54 -0.30
N ASP A 169 4.91 -4.86 -0.46
CA ASP A 169 6.18 -5.60 -0.57
C ASP A 169 6.96 -5.20 -1.83
N ASP A 170 6.30 -5.11 -2.98
CA ASP A 170 6.91 -4.63 -4.23
C ASP A 170 7.49 -3.22 -4.04
N CYS A 171 6.76 -2.34 -3.36
CA CYS A 171 7.21 -0.97 -3.10
C CYS A 171 8.37 -0.93 -2.09
N CYS A 172 8.34 -1.77 -1.07
CA CYS A 172 9.45 -1.91 -0.13
C CYS A 172 10.72 -2.38 -0.86
N LEU A 173 10.60 -3.39 -1.72
CA LEU A 173 11.71 -3.92 -2.51
C LEU A 173 12.30 -2.86 -3.44
N PHE A 174 11.45 -2.09 -4.12
CA PHE A 174 11.91 -0.97 -4.95
C PHE A 174 12.72 0.03 -4.13
N MET A 175 12.17 0.49 -3.01
CA MET A 175 12.81 1.53 -2.19
C MET A 175 14.09 1.03 -1.52
N GLU A 176 14.13 -0.23 -1.07
CA GLU A 176 15.35 -0.85 -0.54
C GLU A 176 16.46 -0.85 -1.59
N ASN A 177 16.16 -1.26 -2.82
CA ASN A 177 17.11 -1.25 -3.92
C ASN A 177 17.56 0.16 -4.31
N LEU A 178 16.64 1.14 -4.34
CA LEU A 178 16.98 2.54 -4.60
C LEU A 178 17.94 3.09 -3.54
N ILE A 179 17.62 2.92 -2.26
CA ILE A 179 18.45 3.37 -1.13
C ILE A 179 19.84 2.71 -1.21
N GLN A 180 19.90 1.41 -1.50
CA GLN A 180 21.16 0.71 -1.67
C GLN A 180 21.97 1.29 -2.85
N LYS A 181 21.33 1.58 -3.98
CA LYS A 181 22.02 2.14 -5.15
C LYS A 181 22.55 3.55 -4.92
N ILE A 182 21.80 4.37 -4.20
CA ILE A 182 22.25 5.69 -3.74
C ILE A 182 23.48 5.53 -2.86
N TYR A 183 23.45 4.61 -1.88
CA TYR A 183 24.62 4.30 -1.06
C TYR A 183 25.81 3.84 -1.90
N GLU A 184 25.61 2.91 -2.84
CA GLU A 184 26.69 2.45 -3.71
C GLU A 184 27.29 3.58 -4.55
N SER A 185 26.49 4.57 -4.98
CA SER A 185 26.99 5.73 -5.73
C SER A 185 27.89 6.65 -4.89
N ASP A 186 27.58 6.84 -3.60
CA ASP A 186 28.37 7.69 -2.69
C ASP A 186 29.74 7.09 -2.35
N TYR A 187 29.85 5.76 -2.35
CA TYR A 187 31.06 5.03 -1.92
C TYR A 187 31.84 4.39 -3.08
N LYS A 188 31.47 4.68 -4.33
CA LYS A 188 32.24 4.32 -5.53
C LYS A 188 33.26 5.39 -5.96
N SER A 189 33.40 6.49 -5.20
CA SER A 189 34.45 7.51 -5.41
C SER A 189 35.77 7.12 -4.76
#